data_AF-A0A947PX94-F1
#
_entry.id   AF-A0A947PX94-F1
#
_cell.length_a   1.000
_cell.length_b   1.000
_cell.length_c   1.000
_cell.angle_alpha   90.00
_cell.angle_beta   90.00
_cell.angle_gamma   90.00
#
_symmetry.space_group_name_H-M   'P 1'
#
loop_
_entity.id
_entity.type
_entity.pdbx_description
1 polymer ?
#
loop_
_entity_poly.entity_id
_entity_poly.type
_entity_poly.pdbx_seq_one_letter_code
_entity_poly.pdbx_strand_id
1 'polypeptide(L)'
;MNMFADMTVPIIDRLRAARDHDDIHELREAAHSLKGAARSACCNVLGDIASQLQDDAEAKVQGCGQLVDKIEIEFARVCAAIKDLKPET
;
A
#
# COMPACT_ATOMS: atom_id res chain seq x y z
N MET A 1 -6.91 5.38 17.95
CA MET A 1 -7.50 4.51 16.90
C MET A 1 -7.34 5.26 15.60
N ASN A 2 -6.38 4.85 14.77
CA ASN A 2 -6.07 5.55 13.53
C ASN A 2 -6.75 4.78 12.41
N MET A 3 -8.02 5.11 12.15
CA MET A 3 -8.93 4.36 11.27
C MET A 3 -8.30 3.97 9.92
N PHE A 4 -7.49 4.86 9.33
CA PHE A 4 -6.75 4.54 8.12
C PHE A 4 -5.70 3.44 8.31
N ALA A 5 -4.85 3.54 9.33
CA ALA A 5 -3.79 2.57 9.58
C ALA A 5 -4.37 1.18 9.88
N ASP A 6 -5.36 1.13 10.77
CA ASP A 6 -5.99 -0.13 11.21
C ASP A 6 -6.69 -0.85 10.03
N MET A 7 -7.35 -0.11 9.13
CA MET A 7 -8.02 -0.67 7.95
C MET A 7 -7.08 -1.02 6.80
N THR A 8 -5.87 -0.44 6.78
CA THR A 8 -4.90 -0.67 5.69
C THR A 8 -4.00 -1.86 5.97
N VAL A 9 -3.75 -2.22 7.24
CA VAL A 9 -2.92 -3.38 7.64
C VAL A 9 -3.29 -4.68 6.88
N PRO A 10 -4.58 -5.08 6.78
CA PRO A 10 -4.94 -6.30 6.06
C PRO A 10 -4.59 -6.24 4.56
N ILE A 11 -4.59 -5.05 3.95
CA ILE A 11 -4.21 -4.86 2.54
C ILE A 11 -2.69 -5.03 2.38
N ILE A 12 -1.89 -4.53 3.33
CA ILE A 12 -0.44 -4.72 3.35
C ILE A 12 -0.10 -6.21 3.51
N ASP A 13 -0.80 -6.94 4.38
CA ASP A 13 -0.56 -8.37 4.58
C ASP A 13 -0.94 -9.20 3.34
N ARG A 14 -1.99 -8.80 2.62
CA ARG A 14 -2.34 -9.39 1.31
C ARG A 14 -1.23 -9.16 0.28
N LEU A 15 -0.69 -7.94 0.19
CA LEU A 15 0.43 -7.63 -0.72
C LEU A 15 1.67 -8.46 -0.42
N ARG A 16 2.00 -8.65 0.87
CA ARG A 16 3.10 -9.52 1.31
C ARG A 16 2.89 -10.97 0.87
N ALA A 17 1.73 -11.53 1.20
CA ALA A 17 1.41 -12.91 0.84
C ALA A 17 1.41 -13.11 -0.69
N ALA A 18 0.91 -12.12 -1.45
CA ALA A 18 0.91 -12.16 -2.90
C ALA A 18 2.34 -12.10 -3.47
N ARG A 19 3.22 -11.24 -2.94
CA ARG A 19 4.64 -11.21 -3.31
C ARG A 19 5.32 -12.55 -3.02
N ASP A 20 5.11 -13.11 -1.84
CA ASP A 20 5.81 -14.33 -1.40
C ASP A 20 5.38 -15.57 -2.19
N HIS A 21 4.16 -15.57 -2.75
CA HIS A 21 3.65 -16.62 -3.63
C HIS A 21 3.76 -16.29 -5.13
N ASP A 22 4.35 -15.16 -5.50
CA ASP A 22 4.41 -14.64 -6.88
C ASP A 22 3.01 -14.55 -7.55
N ASP A 23 1.98 -14.24 -6.76
CA ASP A 23 0.60 -14.09 -7.21
C ASP A 23 0.38 -12.69 -7.77
N ILE A 24 0.67 -12.54 -9.07
CA ILE A 24 0.52 -11.28 -9.80
C ILE A 24 -0.93 -10.79 -9.80
N HIS A 25 -1.91 -11.69 -9.80
CA HIS A 25 -3.32 -11.29 -9.80
C HIS A 25 -3.71 -10.63 -8.47
N GLU A 26 -3.30 -11.25 -7.37
CA GLU A 26 -3.56 -10.70 -6.04
C GLU A 26 -2.74 -9.43 -5.77
N LEU A 27 -1.50 -9.35 -6.28
CA LEU A 27 -0.72 -8.10 -6.23
C LEU A 27 -1.48 -6.94 -6.88
N ARG A 28 -2.07 -7.16 -8.06
CA ARG A 28 -2.87 -6.14 -8.77
C ARG A 28 -4.09 -5.71 -7.95
N GLU A 29 -4.88 -6.66 -7.44
CA GLU A 29 -6.13 -6.38 -6.72
C GLU A 29 -5.88 -5.70 -5.36
N ALA A 30 -4.88 -6.17 -4.62
CA ALA A 30 -4.50 -5.56 -3.36
C ALA A 30 -3.89 -4.16 -3.58
N ALA A 31 -3.09 -3.96 -4.63
CA ALA A 31 -2.56 -2.64 -5.01
C ALA A 31 -3.67 -1.66 -5.42
N HIS A 32 -4.68 -2.11 -6.18
CA HIS A 32 -5.86 -1.32 -6.53
C HIS A 32 -6.60 -0.84 -5.27
N SER A 33 -6.82 -1.76 -4.32
CA SER A 33 -7.48 -1.46 -3.04
C SER A 33 -6.67 -0.46 -2.22
N LEU A 34 -5.35 -0.67 -2.11
CA LEU A 34 -4.45 0.22 -1.40
C LEU A 34 -4.43 1.63 -2.01
N LYS A 35 -4.39 1.74 -3.34
CA LYS A 35 -4.44 3.02 -4.05
C LYS A 35 -5.70 3.80 -3.68
N GLY A 36 -6.86 3.14 -3.68
CA GLY A 36 -8.13 3.75 -3.28
C GLY A 36 -8.08 4.27 -1.86
N ALA A 37 -7.69 3.42 -0.91
CA ALA A 37 -7.56 3.79 0.50
C ALA A 37 -6.59 4.97 0.70
N ALA A 38 -5.40 4.91 0.10
CA ALA A 38 -4.37 5.93 0.24
C ALA A 38 -4.82 7.29 -0.32
N ARG A 39 -5.48 7.31 -1.50
CA ARG A 39 -6.01 8.55 -2.09
C ARG A 39 -7.14 9.16 -1.25
N SER A 40 -8.05 8.34 -0.73
CA SER A 40 -9.10 8.81 0.17
C SER A 40 -8.55 9.42 1.47
N ALA A 41 -7.38 8.96 1.92
CA ALA A 41 -6.67 9.48 3.09
C ALA A 41 -5.60 10.53 2.74
N CYS A 42 -5.56 11.04 1.51
CA CYS A 42 -4.57 12.02 1.01
C CYS A 42 -3.10 11.57 1.17
N CYS A 43 -2.85 10.26 1.28
CA CYS A 43 -1.52 9.66 1.35
C CYS A 43 -0.96 9.45 -0.07
N ASN A 44 -0.70 10.56 -0.78
CA ASN A 44 -0.43 10.54 -2.23
C ASN A 44 0.77 9.66 -2.61
N VAL A 45 1.89 9.75 -1.89
CA VAL A 45 3.09 8.94 -2.18
C VAL A 45 2.79 7.44 -2.07
N LEU A 46 2.07 7.02 -1.03
CA LEU A 46 1.63 5.63 -0.89
C LEU A 46 0.69 5.21 -2.03
N GLY A 47 -0.23 6.11 -2.43
CA GLY A 47 -1.13 5.89 -3.55
C GLY A 47 -0.43 5.78 -4.90
N ASP A 48 0.64 6.54 -5.12
CA ASP A 48 1.42 6.52 -6.35
C ASP A 48 2.23 5.22 -6.48
N ILE A 49 2.86 4.76 -5.39
CA ILE A 49 3.57 3.47 -5.38
C ILE A 49 2.57 2.32 -5.59
N ALA A 50 1.38 2.38 -4.97
CA ALA A 50 0.33 1.40 -5.18
C ALA A 50 -0.20 1.40 -6.61
N SER A 51 -0.34 2.58 -7.24
CA SER A 51 -0.70 2.68 -8.65
C SER A 51 0.36 2.04 -9.54
N GLN A 52 1.64 2.31 -9.29
CA GLN A 52 2.73 1.70 -10.05
C GLN A 52 2.72 0.17 -9.94
N LEU A 53 2.53 -0.38 -8.73
CA LEU A 53 2.43 -1.82 -8.55
C LEU A 53 1.23 -2.41 -9.29
N GLN A 54 0.08 -1.74 -9.27
CA GLN A 54 -1.09 -2.18 -10.02
C GLN A 54 -0.78 -2.23 -11.53
N ASP A 55 -0.23 -1.15 -12.08
CA ASP A 55 0.07 -1.02 -13.51
C ASP A 55 1.14 -2.06 -13.95
N ASP A 56 2.17 -2.26 -13.14
CA ASP A 56 3.23 -3.25 -13.38
C ASP A 56 2.69 -4.69 -13.32
N ALA A 57 1.79 -4.98 -12.38
CA ALA A 57 1.13 -6.29 -12.29
C ALA A 57 0.18 -6.53 -13.49
N GLU A 58 -0.55 -5.50 -13.95
CA GLU A 58 -1.38 -5.56 -15.16
C GLU A 58 -0.54 -5.84 -16.41
N ALA A 59 0.61 -5.18 -16.52
CA ALA A 59 1.58 -5.39 -17.59
C ALA A 59 2.42 -6.67 -17.44
N LYS A 60 2.24 -7.42 -16.33
CA LYS A 60 3.02 -8.63 -15.98
C LYS A 60 4.54 -8.37 -15.99
N VAL A 61 4.94 -7.20 -15.49
CA VAL A 61 6.35 -6.85 -15.33
C VAL A 61 6.98 -7.81 -14.33
N GLN A 62 8.05 -8.48 -14.75
CA GLN A 62 8.74 -9.43 -13.89
C GLN A 62 9.40 -8.72 -12.70
N GLY A 63 9.17 -9.24 -11.50
CA GLY A 63 9.71 -8.67 -10.26
C GLY A 63 8.95 -7.45 -9.74
N CYS A 64 7.75 -7.14 -10.25
CA CYS A 64 6.93 -6.03 -9.74
C CYS A 64 6.63 -6.15 -8.24
N GLY A 65 6.61 -7.37 -7.69
CA GLY A 65 6.48 -7.64 -6.26
C GLY A 65 7.52 -6.93 -5.38
N GLN A 66 8.67 -6.49 -5.92
CA GLN A 66 9.64 -5.67 -5.19
C GLN A 66 9.11 -4.29 -4.78
N LEU A 67 8.05 -3.79 -5.45
CA LEU A 67 7.40 -2.55 -5.04
C LEU A 67 6.66 -2.69 -3.70
N VAL A 68 6.35 -3.91 -3.26
CA VAL A 68 5.75 -4.16 -1.94
C VAL A 68 6.69 -3.67 -0.83
N ASP A 69 8.01 -3.81 -0.98
CA ASP A 69 8.97 -3.32 0.02
C ASP A 69 8.90 -1.79 0.16
N LYS A 70 8.73 -1.07 -0.96
CA LYS A 70 8.55 0.39 -0.95
C LYS A 70 7.21 0.78 -0.31
N ILE A 71 6.16 0.02 -0.58
CA ILE A 71 4.83 0.20 0.04
C ILE A 71 4.94 0.05 1.56
N GLU A 72 5.64 -0.97 2.05
CA GLU A 72 5.81 -1.18 3.49
C GLU A 72 6.54 -0.03 4.18
N ILE A 73 7.65 0.43 3.57
CA ILE A 73 8.42 1.57 4.09
C ILE A 73 7.55 2.83 4.15
N GLU A 74 6.84 3.12 3.07
CA GLU A 74 6.00 4.31 2.99
C GLU A 74 4.79 4.22 3.93
N PHE A 75 4.18 3.04 4.06
CA PHE A 75 3.08 2.82 5.00
C PHE A 75 3.54 3.01 6.45
N ALA A 76 4.74 2.54 6.81
CA ALA A 76 5.32 2.78 8.13
C ALA A 76 5.54 4.29 8.38
N ARG A 77 6.05 5.03 7.39
CA ARG A 77 6.21 6.49 7.44
C ARG A 77 4.88 7.20 7.65
N VAL A 78 3.85 6.83 6.89
CA VAL A 78 2.48 7.37 7.04
C VAL A 78 1.92 7.08 8.42
N CYS A 79 2.06 5.85 8.92
CA CYS A 79 1.62 5.49 10.27
C CYS A 79 2.31 6.31 11.37
N ALA A 80 3.60 6.61 11.22
CA ALA A 80 4.33 7.48 12.13
C ALA A 80 3.80 8.93 12.06
N ALA A 81 3.64 9.47 10.85
CA ALA A 81 3.13 10.82 10.65
C ALA A 81 1.71 11.02 11.24
N ILE A 82 0.83 10.03 11.11
CA ILE A 82 -0.52 10.09 11.71
C ILE A 82 -0.46 10.10 13.24
N LYS A 83 0.49 9.40 13.86
CA LYS A 83 0.66 9.42 15.33
C LYS A 83 1.17 10.78 15.83
N ASP A 84 1.99 11.46 15.02
CA ASP A 84 2.58 12.76 15.36
C ASP A 84 1.62 13.94 15.10
N LEU A 85 0.58 13.72 14.29
CA LEU A 85 -0.59 14.60 14.16
C LEU A 85 -1.41 14.57 15.46
N LYS A 86 -0.89 15.18 16.53
CA LYS A 86 -1.73 15.58 17.67
C LYS A 86 -2.69 16.67 17.18
N PRO A 87 -3.99 16.61 17.51
CA PRO A 87 -4.83 17.78 17.39
C PRO A 87 -4.23 18.89 18.27
N GLU A 88 -4.08 20.08 17.73
CA GLU A 88 -3.79 21.27 18.54
C GLU A 88 -4.88 21.35 19.61
N THR A 89 -4.50 21.12 20.87
CA THR A 89 -5.35 21.38 22.04
C THR A 89 -5.49 22.86 22.29
#